data_AF-A0AA39C8G0-F1
#
_entry.id   AF-A0AA39C8G0-F1
#
_cell.length_a   1.000
_cell.length_b   1.000
_cell.length_c   1.000
_cell.angle_alpha   90.00
_cell.angle_beta   90.00
_cell.angle_gamma   90.00
#
_symmetry.space_group_name_H-M   'P 1'
#
loop_
_entity.id
_entity.type
_entity.pdbx_description
1 polymer ?
#
loop_
_entity_poly.entity_id
_entity_poly.type
_entity_poly.pdbx_seq_one_letter_code
_entity_poly.pdbx_strand_id
1 'polypeptide(L)'
;MQKFAVAMEELLEDEPSPTVREALGETKKYLSMMLCEIESNIVGLSGFNYLERVNRNIMSELEREPVDHTRRLVRDWGVLLKYKDYLHAWRYVFDY
;
A
#
# COMPACT_ATOMS: atom_id res chain seq x y z
N MET A 1 1.30 0.44 -6.35
CA MET A 1 2.01 -0.02 -5.12
C MET A 1 2.14 1.05 -4.06
N GLN A 2 2.69 2.24 -4.35
CA GLN A 2 2.81 3.32 -3.35
C GLN A 2 1.51 3.64 -2.61
N LYS A 3 0.36 3.59 -3.30
CA LYS A 3 -0.96 3.78 -2.66
C LYS A 3 -1.30 2.72 -1.61
N PHE A 4 -0.94 1.46 -1.86
CA PHE A 4 -1.16 0.39 -0.90
C PHE A 4 -0.21 0.50 0.28
N ALA A 5 1.05 0.90 0.05
CA ALA A 5 1.99 1.11 1.15
C ALA A 5 1.44 2.13 2.15
N VAL A 6 0.97 3.30 1.69
CA VAL A 6 0.36 4.33 2.56
C VAL A 6 -0.90 3.80 3.24
N ALA A 7 -1.81 3.16 2.51
CA ALA A 7 -3.04 2.65 3.12
C ALA A 7 -2.75 1.60 4.21
N MET A 8 -1.75 0.74 4.02
CA MET A 8 -1.35 -0.26 5.01
C MET A 8 -0.77 0.37 6.29
N GLU A 9 -0.24 1.59 6.24
CA GLU A 9 0.19 2.33 7.44
C GLU A 9 -1.01 2.69 8.31
N GLU A 10 -2.05 3.26 7.70
CA GLU A 10 -3.29 3.64 8.39
C GLU A 10 -3.96 2.40 9.00
N LEU A 11 -4.03 1.28 8.25
CA LEU A 11 -4.57 0.01 8.74
C LEU A 11 -3.79 -0.53 9.94
N LEU A 12 -2.46 -0.40 9.92
CA LEU A 12 -1.59 -0.87 10.99
C LEU A 12 -1.79 -0.08 12.29
N GLU A 13 -1.94 1.25 12.18
CA GLU A 13 -2.20 2.14 13.32
C GLU A 13 -3.57 1.86 13.96
N ASP A 14 -4.57 1.52 13.13
CA ASP A 14 -5.94 1.27 13.57
C ASP A 14 -6.20 -0.14 14.14
N GLU A 15 -5.34 -1.11 13.85
CA GLU A 15 -5.57 -2.54 14.12
C GLU A 15 -5.37 -2.89 15.60
N PRO A 16 -6.44 -3.27 16.34
CA PRO A 16 -6.32 -3.61 17.76
C PRO A 16 -5.69 -4.98 18.01
N SER A 17 -5.78 -5.93 17.07
CA SER A 17 -5.27 -7.29 17.26
C SER A 17 -3.76 -7.34 17.04
N PRO A 18 -2.96 -7.78 18.03
CA PRO A 18 -1.50 -7.82 17.91
C PRO A 18 -1.04 -8.75 16.79
N THR A 19 -1.71 -9.88 16.58
CA THR A 19 -1.38 -10.86 15.53
C THR A 19 -1.65 -10.29 14.13
N VAL A 20 -2.77 -9.60 13.96
CA VAL A 20 -3.11 -8.98 12.66
C VAL A 20 -2.16 -7.81 12.39
N ARG A 21 -1.86 -7.02 13.43
CA ARG A 21 -0.89 -5.92 13.36
C ARG A 21 0.49 -6.39 12.94
N GLU A 22 0.97 -7.51 13.47
CA GLU A 22 2.25 -8.12 13.05
C GLU A 22 2.22 -8.50 11.55
N ALA A 23 1.16 -9.18 11.09
CA ALA A 23 1.01 -9.56 9.69
C ALA A 23 0.93 -8.35 8.75
N LEU A 24 0.21 -7.29 9.15
CA LEU A 24 0.17 -6.02 8.43
C LEU A 24 1.54 -5.34 8.39
N GLY A 25 2.29 -5.39 9.50
CA GLY A 25 3.64 -4.85 9.61
C GLY A 25 4.62 -5.51 8.65
N GLU A 26 4.62 -6.85 8.58
CA GLU A 26 5.44 -7.58 7.61
C GLU A 26 5.00 -7.29 6.17
N THR A 27 3.69 -7.23 5.90
CA THR A 27 3.17 -6.88 4.56
C THR A 27 3.63 -5.47 4.13
N LYS A 28 3.56 -4.49 5.03
CA LYS A 28 4.07 -3.13 4.80
C LYS A 28 5.57 -3.15 4.50
N LYS A 29 6.35 -3.91 5.25
CA LYS A 29 7.80 -4.05 5.04
C LYS A 29 8.12 -4.60 3.65
N TYR A 30 7.45 -5.68 3.22
CA TYR A 30 7.61 -6.23 1.87
C TYR A 30 7.24 -5.21 0.78
N LEU A 31 6.15 -4.46 0.96
CA LEU A 31 5.76 -3.39 0.04
C LEU A 31 6.83 -2.31 -0.08
N SER A 32 7.39 -1.85 1.04
CA SER A 32 8.44 -0.83 1.06
C SER A 32 9.73 -1.32 0.41
N MET A 33 10.13 -2.57 0.68
CA MET A 33 11.31 -3.17 0.03
C MET A 33 11.13 -3.23 -1.49
N MET A 34 9.98 -3.74 -1.96
CA MET A 34 9.70 -3.81 -3.40
C MET A 34 9.67 -2.43 -4.06
N LEU A 35 9.10 -1.42 -3.40
CA LEU A 35 9.14 -0.04 -3.88
C LEU A 35 10.58 0.48 -4.00
N CYS A 36 11.41 0.23 -3.00
CA CYS A 36 12.82 0.62 -3.01
C CYS A 36 13.59 -0.05 -4.15
N GLU A 37 13.35 -1.34 -4.38
CA GLU A 37 13.96 -2.07 -5.50
C GLU A 37 13.52 -1.52 -6.85
N ILE A 38 12.23 -1.27 -7.03
CA ILE A 38 11.69 -0.68 -8.27
C ILE A 38 12.29 0.71 -8.50
N GLU A 39 12.28 1.58 -7.49
CA GLU A 39 12.84 2.93 -7.57
C GLU A 39 14.34 2.88 -7.89
N SER A 40 15.09 1.99 -7.24
CA SER A 40 16.53 1.81 -7.49
C SER A 40 16.82 1.33 -8.92
N ASN A 41 16.03 0.38 -9.43
CA ASN A 41 16.15 -0.10 -10.81
C ASN A 41 15.80 1.00 -11.82
N ILE A 42 14.74 1.78 -11.56
CA ILE A 42 14.37 2.91 -12.41
C ILE A 42 15.48 3.95 -12.45
N VAL A 43 16.07 4.30 -11.31
CA VAL A 43 17.20 5.24 -11.22
C VAL A 43 18.44 4.71 -11.95
N GLY A 44 18.68 3.40 -11.89
CA GLY A 44 19.79 2.74 -12.60
C GLY A 44 19.64 2.73 -14.12
N LEU A 45 18.42 2.88 -14.66
CA LEU A 45 18.17 3.02 -16.09
C LEU A 45 18.49 4.46 -16.54
N SER A 46 19.74 4.69 -16.91
CA SER A 46 20.21 5.99 -17.42
C SER A 46 19.42 6.42 -18.66
N GLY A 47 18.72 7.56 -18.58
CA GLY A 47 18.01 8.17 -19.72
C GLY A 47 16.64 8.77 -19.41
N PHE A 48 16.06 8.52 -18.23
CA PHE A 48 14.79 9.14 -17.83
C PHE A 48 15.01 10.40 -17.00
N ASN A 49 14.55 11.55 -17.51
CA ASN A 49 14.30 12.73 -16.68
C ASN A 49 13.16 12.38 -15.71
N TYR A 50 13.51 12.17 -14.45
CA TYR A 50 12.57 11.74 -13.43
C TYR A 50 11.50 12.81 -13.20
N LEU A 51 10.22 12.44 -13.30
CA LEU A 51 9.15 13.26 -12.74
C LEU A 51 9.28 13.15 -11.23
N GLU A 52 9.48 14.28 -10.54
CA GLU A 52 9.50 14.34 -9.07
C GLU A 52 8.40 13.45 -8.48
N ARG A 53 8.73 12.78 -7.36
CA ARG A 53 7.78 11.95 -6.61
C ARG A 53 6.49 12.75 -6.43
N VAL A 54 5.46 12.38 -7.18
CA VAL A 54 4.19 13.10 -7.08
C VAL A 54 3.62 12.76 -5.71
N ASN A 55 3.75 13.71 -4.79
CA ASN A 55 3.18 13.65 -3.46
C ASN A 55 1.67 13.85 -3.61
N ARG A 56 0.98 12.85 -4.17
CA ARG A 56 -0.47 12.82 -4.17
C ARG A 56 -0.86 12.54 -2.73
N ASN A 57 -1.70 13.39 -2.14
CA ASN A 57 -2.38 13.01 -0.91
C ASN A 57 -3.28 11.82 -1.27
N ILE A 58 -2.78 10.60 -1.03
CA ILE A 58 -3.34 9.37 -1.61
C ILE A 58 -4.71 9.06 -0.97
N MET A 59 -4.88 9.43 0.29
CA MET A 59 -6.11 9.39 1.04
C MET A 59 -6.45 10.81 1.50
N SER A 60 -7.72 11.18 1.36
CA SER A 60 -8.25 12.38 1.97
C SER A 60 -8.26 12.25 3.50
N GLU A 61 -8.32 13.38 4.20
CA GLU A 61 -8.37 13.41 5.68
C GLU A 61 -9.55 12.59 6.22
N LEU A 62 -10.71 12.66 5.57
CA LEU A 62 -11.89 11.86 5.92
C LEU A 62 -11.71 10.35 5.72
N GLU A 63 -10.80 9.94 4.82
CA GLU A 63 -10.47 8.53 4.63
C GLU A 63 -9.42 8.06 5.65
N ARG A 64 -8.53 8.94 6.12
CA ARG A 64 -7.57 8.64 7.19
C ARG A 64 -8.25 8.52 8.55
N GLU A 65 -9.22 9.39 8.83
CA GLU A 65 -9.98 9.40 10.08
C GLU A 65 -11.48 9.16 9.84
N PRO A 66 -11.91 7.89 9.69
CA PRO A 66 -13.32 7.57 9.53
C PRO A 66 -14.13 7.99 10.75
N VAL A 67 -15.28 8.61 10.50
CA VAL A 67 -16.19 9.13 11.54
C VAL A 67 -16.70 8.04 12.49
N ASP A 68 -16.78 6.79 12.03
CA ASP A 68 -17.30 5.68 12.81
C ASP A 68 -16.57 4.35 12.51
N HIS A 69 -16.70 3.41 13.46
CA HIS A 69 -16.05 2.10 13.38
C HIS A 69 -16.49 1.27 12.16
N THR A 70 -17.74 1.40 11.71
CA THR A 70 -18.23 0.66 10.54
C THR A 70 -17.55 1.16 9.28
N ARG A 71 -17.44 2.48 9.10
CA ARG A 71 -16.72 3.08 7.96
C ARG A 71 -15.25 2.73 7.97
N ARG A 72 -14.62 2.68 9.14
CA ARG A 72 -13.24 2.20 9.28
C ARG A 72 -13.09 0.76 8.79
N LEU A 73 -13.94 -0.15 9.26
CA LEU A 73 -13.93 -1.54 8.78
C LEU A 73 -14.14 -1.63 7.26
N VAL A 74 -15.11 -0.89 6.72
CA VAL A 74 -15.37 -0.87 5.26
C VAL A 74 -14.15 -0.39 4.47
N ARG A 75 -13.48 0.66 4.95
CA ARG A 75 -12.24 1.16 4.35
C ARG A 75 -11.15 0.08 4.38
N ASP A 76 -10.88 -0.50 5.55
CA ASP A 76 -9.77 -1.43 5.77
C ASP A 76 -9.95 -2.70 4.93
N TRP A 77 -11.13 -3.31 4.99
CA TRP A 77 -11.45 -4.46 4.14
C TRP A 77 -11.42 -4.10 2.66
N GLY A 78 -11.87 -2.90 2.29
CA GLY A 78 -11.79 -2.40 0.92
C GLY A 78 -10.35 -2.29 0.40
N VAL A 79 -9.41 -1.85 1.25
CA VAL A 79 -7.98 -1.79 0.92
C VAL A 79 -7.42 -3.20 0.74
N LEU A 80 -7.70 -4.12 1.67
CA LEU A 80 -7.19 -5.49 1.63
C LEU A 80 -7.68 -6.27 0.41
N LEU A 81 -8.97 -6.16 0.08
CA LEU A 81 -9.55 -6.80 -1.11
C LEU A 81 -8.91 -6.27 -2.39
N LYS A 82 -8.79 -4.95 -2.54
CA LYS A 82 -8.12 -4.35 -3.69
C LYS A 82 -6.65 -4.75 -3.80
N TYR A 83 -5.95 -4.89 -2.66
CA TYR A 83 -4.57 -5.32 -2.65
C TYR A 83 -4.43 -6.79 -3.09
N LYS A 84 -5.31 -7.67 -2.60
CA LYS A 84 -5.40 -9.05 -3.07
C LYS A 84 -5.66 -9.13 -4.57
N ASP A 85 -6.64 -8.38 -5.08
CA ASP A 85 -6.98 -8.38 -6.50
C ASP A 85 -5.82 -7.86 -7.35
N TYR A 86 -5.12 -6.83 -6.87
CA TYR A 86 -3.89 -6.34 -7.47
C TYR A 86 -2.82 -7.43 -7.57
N LEU A 87 -2.53 -8.14 -6.47
CA LEU A 87 -1.55 -9.23 -6.48
C LEU A 87 -1.96 -10.36 -7.45
N HIS A 88 -3.24 -10.72 -7.47
CA HIS A 88 -3.76 -11.70 -8.42
C HIS A 88 -3.54 -11.25 -9.87
N ALA A 89 -3.88 -10.00 -10.21
CA ALA A 89 -3.68 -9.45 -11.55
C ALA A 89 -2.21 -9.48 -11.96
N TRP A 90 -1.29 -9.12 -11.06
CA TRP A 90 0.15 -9.16 -11.34
C TRP A 90 0.69 -10.57 -11.51
N ARG A 91 0.13 -11.56 -10.80
CA ARG A 91 0.48 -12.97 -11.03
C ARG A 91 0.21 -13.38 -12.48
N TYR A 92 -0.91 -12.96 -13.05
CA TYR A 92 -1.23 -13.20 -14.46
C TYR A 92 -0.28 -12.46 -15.42
N VAL A 93 0.20 -11.27 -15.07
CA VAL A 93 1.13 -10.50 -15.92
C VAL A 93 2.52 -11.15 -15.99
N PHE A 94 2.96 -11.78 -14.91
CA PHE A 94 4.27 -12.43 -14.83
C PHE A 94 4.27 -13.93 -15.18
N ASP A 95 3.15 -14.45 -15.67
CA ASP A 95 2.96 -15.87 -16.05
C ASP A 95 3.42 -16.85 -14.95
N TYR A 96 3.08 -16.52 -13.70
CA TYR A 96 3.42 -17.27 -12.48
C TYR A 96 2.27 -18.14 -11.97
#